data_AF-A0A2E4H7T5-F1
#
_entry.id   AF-A0A2E4H7T5-F1
#
_cell.length_a   1.000
_cell.length_b   1.000
_cell.length_c   1.000
_cell.angle_alpha   90.00
_cell.angle_beta   90.00
_cell.angle_gamma   90.00
#
_symmetry.space_group_name_H-M   'P 1'
#
loop_
_entity.id
_entity.type
_entity.pdbx_description
1 polymer ?
#
loop_
_entity_poly.entity_id
_entity_poly.type
_entity_poly.pdbx_seq_one_letter_code
_entity_poly.pdbx_strand_id
1 'polypeptide(L)'
;MTVHNFELHQEETVMFERPHVVVTNRRLLVVRGMAKTKTDAMVPLGEVGAPTKLNGGQQSRVGAGAKLFGGGAAIFILQIFFEQISNVSDRVDLILFVTGFMALLVGGYFLIGSFLGAKPNTLMIFPMADGEEIVVRFPDWDNPEADELTRQFARAKRAI
;
A
#
# COMPACT_ATOMS: atom_id res chain seq x y z
N MET A 1 8.55 -1.82 32.52
CA MET A 1 8.28 -2.76 31.40
C MET A 1 8.96 -2.22 30.17
N THR A 2 9.44 -3.09 29.28
CA THR A 2 10.04 -2.69 27.99
C THR A 2 9.13 -3.08 26.84
N VAL A 3 8.88 -2.15 25.92
CA VAL A 3 8.13 -2.40 24.68
C VAL A 3 8.97 -1.91 23.51
N HIS A 4 9.30 -2.80 22.58
CA HIS A 4 10.14 -2.50 21.41
C HIS A 4 11.40 -1.67 21.74
N ASN A 5 12.15 -2.07 22.79
CA ASN A 5 13.35 -1.41 23.32
C ASN A 5 13.13 -0.05 24.01
N PHE A 6 11.90 0.41 24.19
CA PHE A 6 11.58 1.58 24.99
C PHE A 6 11.27 1.21 26.43
N GLU A 7 11.86 1.93 27.38
CA GLU A 7 11.50 1.83 28.80
C GLU A 7 10.24 2.64 29.08
N LEU A 8 9.19 1.95 29.54
CA LEU A 8 7.94 2.57 29.96
C LEU A 8 8.03 3.10 31.39
N HIS A 9 7.45 4.27 31.64
CA HIS A 9 7.29 4.77 33.01
C HIS A 9 6.33 3.87 33.82
N GLN A 10 6.44 3.88 35.16
CA GLN A 10 5.63 3.01 36.04
C GLN A 10 4.11 3.23 35.90
N GLU A 11 3.66 4.41 35.51
CA GLU A 11 2.24 4.77 35.31
C GLU A 11 1.83 4.76 33.82
N GLU A 12 2.73 4.34 32.93
CA GLU A 12 2.49 4.35 31.51
C GLU A 12 1.80 3.06 31.06
N THR A 13 0.64 3.22 30.44
CA THR A 13 -0.17 2.10 29.93
C THR A 13 -0.19 2.12 28.42
N VAL A 14 0.10 0.98 27.81
CA VAL A 14 0.03 0.78 26.36
C VAL A 14 -1.44 0.70 25.94
N MET A 15 -1.84 1.56 24.99
CA MET A 15 -3.20 1.63 24.45
C MET A 15 -3.31 1.02 23.05
N PHE A 16 -2.21 1.01 22.31
CA PHE A 16 -2.09 0.37 21.00
C PHE A 16 -0.65 -0.07 20.78
N GLU A 17 -0.46 -1.27 20.23
CA GLU A 17 0.86 -1.82 19.95
C GLU A 17 0.88 -2.53 18.60
N ARG A 18 1.82 -2.11 17.77
CA ARG A 18 2.22 -2.77 16.53
C ARG A 18 3.74 -2.68 16.36
N PRO A 19 4.35 -3.54 15.51
CA PRO A 19 5.80 -3.65 15.40
C PRO A 19 6.57 -2.35 15.13
N HIS A 20 5.88 -1.32 14.63
CA HIS A 20 6.46 -0.06 14.17
C HIS A 20 5.82 1.18 14.80
N VAL A 21 4.80 1.01 15.64
CA VAL A 21 4.12 2.12 16.33
C VAL A 21 3.47 1.63 17.61
N VAL A 22 3.69 2.38 18.69
CA VAL A 22 3.07 2.14 19.99
C VAL A 22 2.47 3.45 20.48
N VAL A 23 1.23 3.41 20.92
CA VAL A 23 0.57 4.53 21.58
C VAL A 23 0.38 4.17 23.04
N THR A 24 0.87 5.03 23.91
CA THR A 24 0.61 4.94 25.36
C THR A 24 -0.36 6.04 25.78
N ASN A 25 -0.75 6.04 27.05
CA ASN A 25 -1.51 7.15 27.65
C ASN A 25 -0.71 8.46 27.77
N ARG A 26 0.58 8.50 27.39
CA ARG A 26 1.45 9.69 27.51
C ARG A 26 2.15 10.09 26.23
N ARG A 27 2.60 9.12 25.43
CA ARG A 27 3.45 9.39 24.25
C ARG A 27 3.15 8.45 23.09
N LEU A 28 3.50 8.92 21.91
CA LEU A 28 3.60 8.15 20.68
C LEU A 28 5.06 7.67 20.53
N LEU A 29 5.23 6.37 20.36
CA LEU A 29 6.52 5.74 20.10
C LEU A 29 6.49 5.17 18.69
N VAL A 30 7.48 5.49 17.87
CA VAL A 30 7.58 5.00 16.48
C VAL A 30 8.97 4.40 16.27
N VAL A 31 8.99 3.13 15.86
CA VAL A 31 10.22 2.38 15.61
C VAL A 31 10.63 2.54 14.15
N ARG A 32 11.91 2.80 13.92
CA ARG A 32 12.51 2.93 12.60
C ARG A 32 12.39 1.62 11.82
N GLY A 33 11.73 1.66 10.66
CA GLY A 33 11.64 0.52 9.74
C GLY A 33 10.42 0.59 8.81
N MET A 34 9.25 0.91 9.37
CA MET A 34 8.00 1.11 8.59
C MET A 34 7.48 2.55 8.68
N ALA A 35 8.19 3.42 9.38
CA ALA A 35 7.91 4.86 9.42
C ALA A 35 8.95 5.65 8.60
N LYS A 36 8.55 6.77 8.02
CA LYS A 36 9.45 7.72 7.34
C LYS A 36 10.19 8.62 8.37
N THR A 37 10.52 8.08 9.54
CA THR A 37 11.29 8.80 10.56
C THR A 37 12.77 8.42 10.43
N LYS A 38 13.67 9.41 10.54
CA LYS A 38 15.13 9.19 10.42
C LYS A 38 15.67 8.40 11.62
N THR A 39 15.00 8.50 12.75
CA THR A 39 15.32 7.84 14.02
C THR A 39 14.05 7.29 14.64
N ASP A 40 14.23 6.43 15.64
CA ASP A 40 13.15 6.12 16.58
C ASP A 40 12.64 7.44 17.17
N ALA A 41 11.32 7.61 17.19
CA ALA A 41 10.69 8.85 17.65
C ALA A 41 9.88 8.55 18.91
N MET A 42 10.12 9.35 19.95
CA MET A 42 9.35 9.35 21.18
C MET A 42 8.79 10.75 21.37
N VAL A 43 7.48 10.90 21.17
CA VAL A 43 6.86 12.23 21.16
C VAL A 43 5.71 12.26 22.16
N PRO A 44 5.68 13.25 23.09
CA PRO A 44 4.53 13.45 23.97
C PRO A 44 3.25 13.64 23.17
N LEU A 45 2.15 13.03 23.59
CA LEU A 45 0.88 13.14 22.86
C LEU A 45 0.34 14.58 22.79
N GLY A 46 0.72 15.44 23.73
CA GLY A 46 0.39 16.87 23.71
C GLY A 46 1.04 17.63 22.55
N GLU A 47 2.19 17.16 22.06
CA GLU A 47 2.96 17.79 20.98
C GLU A 47 2.60 17.23 19.59
N VAL A 48 1.76 16.19 19.54
CA VAL A 48 1.31 15.54 18.30
C VAL A 48 -0.12 15.96 17.98
N GLY A 49 -0.36 16.48 16.78
CA GLY A 49 -1.69 16.81 16.27
C GLY A 49 -2.55 15.58 15.97
N ALA A 50 -3.77 15.82 15.47
CA ALA A 50 -4.64 14.71 15.08
C ALA A 50 -4.06 13.99 13.84
N PRO A 51 -3.96 12.65 13.85
CA PRO A 51 -3.42 11.94 12.71
C PRO A 51 -4.34 12.04 11.50
N THR A 52 -3.73 12.06 10.32
CA THR A 52 -4.44 11.98 9.04
C THR A 52 -4.11 10.66 8.33
N LYS A 53 -5.14 10.06 7.74
CA LYS A 53 -5.04 8.78 7.02
C LYS A 53 -5.07 9.05 5.52
N LEU A 54 -4.08 8.52 4.79
CA LEU A 54 -3.99 8.62 3.34
C LEU A 54 -3.64 7.25 2.73
N ASN A 55 -4.23 6.91 1.60
CA ASN A 55 -3.83 5.72 0.84
C ASN A 55 -2.74 6.09 -0.15
N GLY A 56 -1.62 5.37 -0.12
CA GLY A 56 -0.45 5.55 -0.97
C GLY A 56 -0.10 4.31 -1.77
N GLY A 57 0.79 4.45 -2.76
CA GLY A 57 1.11 3.36 -3.68
C GLY A 57 -0.01 3.08 -4.67
N GLN A 58 0.03 1.90 -5.30
CA GLN A 58 -0.92 1.50 -6.34
C GLN A 58 -1.45 0.08 -6.08
N GLN A 59 -2.75 -0.14 -6.27
CA GLN A 59 -3.29 -1.50 -6.29
C GLN A 59 -2.69 -2.32 -7.43
N SER A 60 -2.30 -3.55 -7.10
CA SER A 60 -1.81 -4.50 -8.08
C SER A 60 -2.87 -4.81 -9.12
N ARG A 61 -2.49 -4.72 -10.40
CA ARG A 61 -3.30 -5.13 -11.55
C ARG A 61 -2.76 -6.41 -12.20
N VAL A 62 -1.95 -7.20 -11.49
CA VAL A 62 -1.36 -8.44 -12.02
C VAL A 62 -2.42 -9.39 -12.54
N GLY A 63 -3.51 -9.60 -11.81
CA GLY A 63 -4.57 -10.52 -12.23
C GLY A 63 -5.27 -10.08 -13.53
N ALA A 64 -5.58 -8.79 -13.67
CA ALA A 64 -6.15 -8.24 -14.90
C ALA A 64 -5.13 -8.26 -16.05
N GLY A 65 -3.89 -7.88 -15.77
CA GLY A 65 -2.79 -7.88 -16.72
C GLY A 65 -2.50 -9.27 -17.28
N ALA A 66 -2.45 -10.30 -16.42
CA ALA A 66 -2.23 -11.69 -16.81
C ALA A 66 -3.37 -12.23 -17.70
N LYS A 67 -4.62 -11.90 -17.39
CA LYS A 67 -5.78 -12.29 -18.22
C LYS A 67 -5.73 -11.66 -19.61
N LEU A 68 -5.45 -10.35 -19.69
CA LEU A 68 -5.35 -9.65 -20.97
C LEU A 68 -4.15 -10.13 -21.78
N PHE A 69 -2.99 -10.27 -21.15
CA PHE A 69 -1.78 -10.75 -21.80
C PHE A 69 -1.94 -12.20 -22.29
N GLY A 70 -2.44 -13.09 -21.43
CA GLY A 70 -2.72 -14.47 -21.80
C GLY A 70 -3.77 -14.59 -22.90
N GLY A 71 -4.83 -13.78 -22.84
CA GLY A 71 -5.85 -13.72 -23.89
C GLY A 71 -5.29 -13.24 -25.23
N GLY A 72 -4.46 -12.20 -25.23
CA GLY A 72 -3.76 -11.72 -26.43
C GLY A 72 -2.84 -12.79 -27.03
N ALA A 73 -2.06 -13.48 -26.19
CA ALA A 73 -1.21 -14.58 -26.64
C ALA A 73 -2.03 -15.74 -27.23
N ALA A 74 -3.17 -16.09 -26.62
CA ALA A 74 -4.07 -17.12 -27.14
C ALA A 74 -4.67 -16.73 -28.51
N ILE A 75 -5.04 -15.47 -28.71
CA ILE A 75 -5.51 -14.96 -30.01
C ILE A 75 -4.42 -15.11 -31.07
N PHE A 76 -3.16 -14.78 -30.76
CA PHE A 76 -2.05 -14.97 -31.68
C PHE A 76 -1.81 -16.43 -32.03
N ILE A 77 -1.88 -17.33 -31.05
CA ILE A 77 -1.76 -18.76 -31.30
C ILE A 77 -2.87 -19.21 -32.26
N LEU A 78 -4.11 -18.82 -32.01
CA LEU A 78 -5.25 -19.13 -32.88
C LEU A 78 -5.07 -18.56 -34.30
N GLN A 79 -4.56 -17.34 -34.42
CA GLN A 79 -4.29 -16.72 -35.72
C GLN A 79 -3.25 -17.53 -36.51
N ILE A 80 -2.13 -17.94 -35.89
CA ILE A 80 -1.11 -18.78 -36.54
C ILE A 80 -1.72 -20.10 -37.04
N PHE A 81 -2.58 -20.73 -36.23
CA PHE A 81 -3.28 -21.94 -36.65
C PHE A 81 -4.21 -21.69 -37.83
N PHE A 82 -5.00 -20.61 -37.78
CA PHE A 82 -5.93 -20.25 -38.85
C PHE A 82 -5.21 -19.95 -40.18
N GLU A 83 -4.12 -19.20 -40.14
CA GLU A 83 -3.27 -18.92 -41.31
C GLU A 83 -2.71 -20.22 -41.92
N GLN A 84 -2.41 -21.24 -41.12
CA GLN A 84 -1.87 -22.52 -41.60
C GLN A 84 -2.92 -23.48 -42.18
N ILE A 85 -4.14 -23.50 -41.63
CA ILE A 85 -5.15 -24.51 -41.98
C ILE A 85 -6.29 -23.97 -42.86
N SER A 86 -6.40 -22.66 -43.01
CA SER A 86 -7.51 -22.02 -43.72
C SER A 86 -7.08 -20.75 -44.44
N ASN A 87 -7.72 -20.48 -45.59
CA ASN A 87 -7.58 -19.21 -46.28
C ASN A 87 -8.52 -18.19 -45.62
N VAL A 88 -8.14 -17.71 -44.43
CA VAL A 88 -8.89 -16.68 -43.72
C VAL A 88 -8.80 -15.37 -44.49
N SER A 89 -9.89 -14.59 -44.53
CA SER A 89 -9.87 -13.28 -45.17
C SER A 89 -8.92 -12.34 -44.43
N ASP A 90 -8.11 -11.58 -45.17
CA ASP A 90 -7.21 -10.53 -44.64
C ASP A 90 -7.86 -9.60 -43.61
N ARG A 91 -9.17 -9.35 -43.75
CA ARG A 91 -9.93 -8.52 -42.79
C ARG A 91 -10.03 -9.17 -41.42
N VAL A 92 -10.26 -10.48 -41.37
CA VAL A 92 -10.38 -11.23 -40.11
C VAL A 92 -9.01 -11.34 -39.45
N ASP A 93 -7.96 -11.61 -40.21
CA ASP A 93 -6.58 -11.61 -39.69
C ASP A 93 -6.20 -10.26 -39.11
N LEU A 94 -6.51 -9.16 -39.80
CA LEU A 94 -6.25 -7.82 -39.27
C LEU A 94 -6.97 -7.56 -37.94
N ILE A 95 -8.23 -7.98 -37.80
CA ILE A 95 -9.02 -7.79 -36.57
C ILE A 95 -8.42 -8.63 -35.43
N LEU A 96 -8.09 -9.90 -35.70
CA LEU A 96 -7.46 -10.79 -34.71
C LEU A 96 -6.11 -10.23 -34.26
N PHE A 97 -5.28 -9.81 -35.21
CA PHE A 97 -3.98 -9.21 -34.94
C PHE A 97 -4.09 -7.97 -34.05
N VAL A 98 -4.93 -6.99 -34.43
CA VAL A 98 -5.08 -5.74 -33.68
C VAL A 98 -5.63 -6.02 -32.28
N THR A 99 -6.63 -6.90 -32.18
CA THR A 99 -7.24 -7.24 -30.88
C THR A 99 -6.24 -7.97 -29.98
N GLY A 100 -5.54 -8.97 -30.50
CA GLY A 100 -4.52 -9.72 -29.78
C GLY A 100 -3.36 -8.82 -29.34
N PHE A 101 -2.88 -7.96 -30.24
CA PHE A 101 -1.81 -7.00 -29.95
C PHE A 101 -2.19 -5.99 -28.87
N MET A 102 -3.40 -5.42 -28.95
CA MET A 102 -3.89 -4.49 -27.93
C MET A 102 -4.04 -5.18 -26.57
N ALA A 103 -4.53 -6.42 -26.54
CA ALA A 103 -4.63 -7.20 -25.31
C ALA A 103 -3.24 -7.49 -24.70
N LEU A 104 -2.25 -7.84 -25.52
CA LEU A 104 -0.86 -7.99 -25.09
C LEU A 104 -0.27 -6.68 -24.55
N LEU A 105 -0.44 -5.57 -25.26
CA LEU A 105 0.09 -4.27 -24.85
C LEU A 105 -0.49 -3.81 -23.52
N VAL A 106 -1.82 -3.81 -23.39
CA VAL A 106 -2.49 -3.38 -22.16
C VAL A 106 -2.19 -4.34 -21.01
N GLY A 107 -2.20 -5.65 -21.29
CA GLY A 107 -1.85 -6.67 -20.30
C GLY A 107 -0.42 -6.52 -19.80
N GLY A 108 0.53 -6.35 -20.72
CA GLY A 108 1.94 -6.13 -20.43
C GLY A 108 2.16 -4.85 -19.62
N TYR A 109 1.49 -3.75 -20.00
CA TYR A 109 1.53 -2.50 -19.26
C TYR A 109 1.06 -2.68 -17.80
N PHE A 110 -0.05 -3.39 -17.57
CA PHE A 110 -0.53 -3.66 -16.21
C PHE A 110 0.39 -4.57 -15.42
N LEU A 111 0.99 -5.59 -16.05
CA LEU A 111 1.96 -6.45 -15.39
C LEU A 111 3.18 -5.64 -14.95
N ILE A 112 3.81 -4.91 -15.88
CA ILE A 112 4.99 -4.08 -15.62
C ILE A 112 4.69 -3.05 -14.52
N GLY A 113 3.57 -2.32 -14.64
CA GLY A 113 3.16 -1.33 -13.66
C GLY A 113 2.93 -1.93 -12.27
N SER A 114 2.46 -3.18 -12.18
CA SER A 114 2.25 -3.85 -10.89
C SER A 114 3.54 -4.38 -10.26
N PHE A 115 4.57 -4.68 -11.06
CA PHE A 115 5.88 -5.10 -10.56
C PHE A 115 6.77 -3.93 -10.17
N LEU A 116 6.74 -2.83 -10.94
CA LEU A 116 7.54 -1.64 -10.69
C LEU A 116 6.85 -0.63 -9.74
N GLY A 117 5.53 -0.71 -9.62
CA GLY A 117 4.73 0.17 -8.78
C GLY A 117 5.00 -0.04 -7.29
N ALA A 118 4.89 1.04 -6.51
CA ALA A 118 4.91 0.94 -5.06
C ALA A 118 3.68 0.16 -4.58
N LYS A 119 3.91 -0.84 -3.73
CA LYS A 119 2.84 -1.63 -3.10
C LYS A 119 1.82 -0.73 -2.40
N PRO A 120 0.52 -1.09 -2.41
CA PRO A 120 -0.50 -0.32 -1.74
C PRO A 120 -0.19 -0.24 -0.23
N ASN A 121 -0.35 0.94 0.34
CA ASN A 121 -0.16 1.16 1.77
C ASN A 121 -1.10 2.24 2.30
N THR A 122 -1.42 2.17 3.59
CA THR A 122 -2.11 3.21 4.32
C THR A 122 -1.07 3.99 5.12
N LEU A 123 -0.98 5.29 4.85
CA LEU A 123 -0.10 6.23 5.52
C LEU A 123 -0.88 6.91 6.65
N MET A 124 -0.31 6.85 7.85
CA MET A 124 -0.77 7.58 9.03
C MET A 124 0.22 8.71 9.30
N ILE A 125 -0.21 9.95 9.10
CA ILE A 125 0.62 11.14 9.23
C ILE A 125 0.25 11.84 10.54
N PHE A 126 1.23 11.97 11.42
CA PHE A 126 1.14 12.64 12.70
C PHE A 126 1.90 13.98 12.60
N PRO A 127 1.19 15.12 12.51
CA PRO A 127 1.85 16.42 12.50
C PRO A 127 2.36 16.77 13.90
N MET A 128 3.57 17.29 14.00
CA MET A 128 4.16 17.78 15.25
C MET A 128 4.03 19.29 15.40
N ALA A 129 4.14 19.78 16.63
CA ALA A 129 4.11 21.21 16.96
C ALA A 129 5.28 22.00 16.35
N ASP A 130 6.42 21.36 16.09
CA ASP A 130 7.61 21.95 15.45
C ASP A 130 7.51 22.02 13.91
N GLY A 131 6.42 21.50 13.33
CA GLY A 131 6.18 21.44 11.89
C GLY A 131 6.75 20.20 11.21
N GLU A 132 7.41 19.28 11.93
CA GLU A 132 7.78 17.98 11.39
C GLU A 132 6.57 17.03 11.31
N GLU A 133 6.69 15.98 10.50
CA GLU A 133 5.65 14.96 10.34
C GLU A 133 6.23 13.57 10.58
N ILE A 134 5.61 12.81 11.48
CA ILE A 134 5.84 11.38 11.59
C ILE A 134 4.87 10.66 10.65
N VAL A 135 5.43 9.91 9.70
CA VAL A 135 4.62 9.07 8.80
C VAL A 135 4.82 7.61 9.17
N VAL A 136 3.75 6.93 9.58
CA VAL A 136 3.69 5.49 9.87
C VAL A 136 3.01 4.79 8.70
N ARG A 137 3.57 3.68 8.20
CA ARG A 137 3.01 2.94 7.05
C ARG A 137 2.43 1.61 7.47
N PHE A 138 1.18 1.38 7.08
CA PHE A 138 0.49 0.10 7.19
C PHE A 138 0.39 -0.55 5.81
N PRO A 139 0.44 -1.89 5.72
CA PRO A 139 0.26 -2.60 4.46
C PRO A 139 -1.15 -2.44 3.93
N ASP A 140 -1.30 -2.44 2.60
CA ASP A 140 -2.58 -2.33 1.89
C ASP A 140 -3.32 -1.00 2.10
N TRP A 141 -4.34 -0.76 1.27
CA TRP A 141 -5.24 0.37 1.43
C TRP A 141 -6.32 0.05 2.46
N ASP A 142 -6.81 1.09 3.12
CA ASP A 142 -7.88 1.01 4.12
C ASP A 142 -7.58 -0.02 5.22
N ASN A 143 -6.32 -0.03 5.68
CA ASN A 143 -5.89 -0.98 6.69
C ASN A 143 -6.66 -0.75 8.02
N PRO A 144 -7.30 -1.78 8.60
CA PRO A 144 -8.10 -1.65 9.82
C PRO A 144 -7.26 -1.32 11.05
N GLU A 145 -5.97 -1.66 11.06
CA GLU A 145 -5.05 -1.31 12.16
C GLU A 145 -4.74 0.18 12.20
N ALA A 146 -4.74 0.86 11.03
CA ALA A 146 -4.62 2.31 10.96
C ALA A 146 -5.86 3.01 11.53
N ASP A 147 -7.05 2.42 11.33
CA ASP A 147 -8.30 2.90 11.94
C ASP A 147 -8.31 2.69 13.45
N GLU A 148 -7.84 1.54 13.92
CA GLU A 148 -7.69 1.25 15.33
C GLU A 148 -6.69 2.23 15.98
N LEU A 149 -5.53 2.45 15.36
CA LEU A 149 -4.54 3.43 15.81
C LEU A 149 -5.15 4.81 15.96
N THR A 150 -5.92 5.28 14.98
CA THR A 150 -6.60 6.58 15.03
C THR A 150 -7.54 6.68 16.24
N ARG A 151 -8.33 5.62 16.49
CA ARG A 151 -9.28 5.57 17.61
C ARG A 151 -8.56 5.55 18.95
N GLN A 152 -7.53 4.73 19.10
CA GLN A 152 -6.77 4.63 20.36
C GLN A 152 -5.97 5.90 20.62
N PHE A 153 -5.37 6.50 19.59
CA PHE A 153 -4.70 7.79 19.70
C PHE A 153 -5.66 8.90 20.15
N ALA A 154 -6.85 8.99 19.56
CA ALA A 154 -7.86 9.96 19.97
C ALA A 154 -8.34 9.74 21.42
N ARG A 155 -8.44 8.48 21.87
CA ARG A 155 -8.76 8.15 23.27
C ARG A 155 -7.64 8.57 24.22
N ALA A 156 -6.39 8.25 23.87
CA ALA A 156 -5.21 8.61 24.65
C ALA A 156 -5.11 10.13 24.81
N LYS A 157 -5.28 10.87 23.71
CA LYS A 157 -5.19 12.32 23.70
C LYS A 157 -6.29 13.04 24.48
N ARG A 158 -7.47 12.43 24.62
CA ARG A 158 -8.57 12.98 25.47
C ARG A 158 -8.33 12.76 26.96
N ALA A 159 -7.45 11.84 27.33
CA ALA A 159 -7.16 11.50 28.71
C ALA A 159 -6.04 12.38 29.32
N ILE A 160 -5.48 13.29 28.51
CA ILE A 160 -4.42 14.25 28.83
C ILE A 160 -5.05 15.64 28.87
#